data_AF-K0YN66-F1
#
_entry.id   AF-K0YN66-F1
#
_cell.length_a   1.000
_cell.length_b   1.000
_cell.length_c   1.000
_cell.angle_alpha   90.00
_cell.angle_beta   90.00
_cell.angle_gamma   90.00
#
_symmetry.space_group_name_H-M   'P 1'
#
loop_
_entity.id
_entity.type
_entity.pdbx_description
1 polymer ?
#
loop_
_entity_poly.entity_id
_entity_poly.type
_entity_poly.pdbx_seq_one_letter_code
_entity_poly.pdbx_strand_id
1 'polypeptide(L)'
;MTAKLKIYNPADANGAPGGKRLTRVKTVASALKTRSREEVLLSAGVRVAKTLDKPDLLDRDRAQLTRLVLEIASELEKLDAERATEARSLHVVAEDQPFDAKAI
;
A
#
# COMPACT_ATOMS: atom_id res chain seq x y z
N MET A 1 -18.65 -18.46 -22.96
CA MET A 1 -17.44 -18.90 -22.24
C MET A 1 -17.51 -18.37 -20.81
N THR A 2 -17.85 -19.22 -19.85
CA THR A 2 -18.11 -18.82 -18.46
C THR A 2 -16.79 -18.81 -17.68
N ALA A 3 -16.24 -17.64 -17.37
CA ALA A 3 -15.02 -17.52 -16.59
C ALA A 3 -15.29 -17.99 -15.15
N LYS A 4 -14.74 -19.15 -14.78
CA LYS A 4 -14.79 -19.65 -13.39
C LYS A 4 -13.86 -18.80 -12.53
N LEU A 5 -14.43 -18.04 -11.60
CA LEU A 5 -13.70 -17.31 -10.57
C LEU A 5 -12.97 -18.34 -9.68
N LYS A 6 -11.65 -18.50 -9.87
CA LYS A 6 -10.82 -19.34 -9.01
C LYS A 6 -10.66 -18.63 -7.67
N ILE A 7 -11.39 -19.08 -6.67
CA ILE A 7 -11.15 -18.71 -5.28
C ILE A 7 -9.80 -19.32 -4.89
N TYR A 8 -8.80 -18.47 -4.69
CA TYR A 8 -7.43 -18.89 -4.37
C TYR A 8 -7.37 -19.47 -2.94
N ASN A 9 -7.04 -20.76 -2.82
CA ASN A 9 -6.80 -21.42 -1.54
C ASN A 9 -5.35 -21.16 -1.11
N PRO A 10 -5.08 -20.61 0.09
CA PRO A 10 -3.73 -20.26 0.54
C PRO A 10 -2.77 -21.45 0.71
N ALA A 11 -3.22 -22.69 0.54
CA ALA A 11 -2.40 -23.91 0.56
C ALA A 11 -1.62 -24.15 -0.75
N ASP A 12 -2.01 -23.54 -1.87
CA ASP A 12 -1.46 -23.85 -3.21
C ASP A 12 -0.16 -23.07 -3.54
N ALA A 13 0.34 -22.25 -2.61
CA ALA A 13 1.43 -21.29 -2.84
C ALA A 13 2.84 -21.90 -2.92
N ASN A 14 3.00 -23.22 -2.83
CA ASN A 14 4.31 -23.88 -2.69
C ASN A 14 4.97 -24.35 -4.01
N GLY A 15 4.53 -23.91 -5.20
CA GLY A 15 5.05 -24.54 -6.43
C GLY A 15 5.08 -23.78 -7.76
N ALA A 16 4.85 -22.47 -7.83
CA ALA A 16 4.88 -21.76 -9.12
C ALA A 16 6.10 -20.82 -9.25
N PRO A 17 7.05 -21.08 -10.19
CA PRO A 17 8.12 -20.15 -10.49
C PRO A 17 7.57 -19.07 -11.43
N GLY A 18 7.50 -17.82 -10.98
CA GLY A 18 7.25 -16.67 -11.86
C GLY A 18 6.04 -15.79 -11.53
N GLY A 19 5.22 -16.14 -10.53
CA GLY A 19 4.26 -15.18 -9.99
C GLY A 19 4.99 -14.21 -9.07
N LYS A 20 4.96 -12.90 -9.34
CA LYS A 20 5.28 -11.87 -8.33
C LYS A 20 4.55 -12.30 -7.06
N ARG A 21 5.30 -12.73 -6.04
CA ARG A 21 4.71 -13.09 -4.74
C ARG A 21 3.84 -11.91 -4.36
N LEU A 22 2.52 -12.08 -4.38
CA LEU A 22 1.61 -11.17 -3.72
C LEU A 22 2.10 -11.20 -2.27
N THR A 23 2.86 -10.17 -1.90
CA THR A 23 3.55 -10.10 -0.63
C THR A 23 2.49 -10.27 0.42
N ARG A 24 2.52 -11.43 1.09
CA ARG A 24 1.53 -11.82 2.09
C ARG A 24 1.37 -10.63 3.02
N VAL A 25 0.22 -9.96 2.98
CA VAL A 25 0.02 -8.75 3.79
C VAL A 25 0.23 -9.17 5.24
N LYS A 26 1.25 -8.59 5.87
CA LYS A 26 1.66 -8.93 7.23
C LYS A 26 0.49 -8.69 8.18
N THR A 27 0.51 -9.34 9.34
CA THR A 27 -0.43 -8.97 10.41
C THR A 27 -0.07 -7.58 10.96
N VAL A 28 -1.03 -6.84 11.51
CA VAL A 28 -0.76 -5.50 12.10
C VAL A 28 0.37 -5.58 13.12
N ALA A 29 0.35 -6.61 13.98
CA ALA A 29 1.43 -6.86 14.96
C ALA A 29 2.79 -7.09 14.29
N SER A 30 2.84 -7.77 13.14
CA SER A 30 4.07 -7.97 12.39
C SER A 30 4.51 -6.71 11.63
N ALA A 31 3.58 -5.87 11.18
CA ALA A 31 3.87 -4.60 10.52
C ALA A 31 4.38 -3.54 11.53
N LEU A 32 3.89 -3.57 12.77
CA LEU A 32 4.42 -2.73 13.84
C LEU A 32 5.88 -3.06 14.16
N LYS A 33 6.28 -4.33 14.06
CA LYS A 33 7.68 -4.76 14.28
C LYS A 33 8.63 -4.22 13.23
N THR A 34 8.18 -4.02 11.99
CA THR A 34 9.01 -3.45 10.92
C THR A 34 9.07 -1.93 10.96
N ARG A 35 8.30 -1.28 11.85
CA ARG A 35 8.19 0.19 11.97
C ARG A 35 7.85 0.89 10.64
N SER A 36 7.30 0.16 9.67
CA SER A 36 6.86 0.73 8.39
C SER A 36 5.42 1.18 8.51
N ARG A 37 5.22 2.49 8.43
CA ARG A 37 3.90 3.13 8.48
C ARG A 37 2.96 2.60 7.42
N GLU A 38 3.45 2.45 6.19
CA GLU A 38 2.71 1.89 5.06
C GLU A 38 2.27 0.43 5.34
N GLU A 39 3.17 -0.42 5.83
CA GLU A 39 2.82 -1.83 6.10
C GLU A 39 1.73 -1.94 7.18
N VAL A 40 1.74 -1.03 8.17
CA VAL A 40 0.73 -0.98 9.22
C VAL A 40 -0.62 -0.57 8.64
N LEU A 41 -0.66 0.49 7.82
CA LEU A 41 -1.87 0.98 7.16
C LEU A 41 -2.48 -0.07 6.22
N LEU A 42 -1.66 -0.70 5.37
CA LEU A 42 -2.11 -1.78 4.48
C LEU A 42 -2.69 -2.96 5.27
N SER A 43 -2.03 -3.39 6.34
CA SER A 43 -2.51 -4.50 7.16
C SER A 43 -3.82 -4.16 7.89
N ALA A 44 -3.93 -2.95 8.41
CA ALA A 44 -5.15 -2.46 9.05
C ALA A 44 -6.30 -2.40 8.04
N GLY A 45 -6.08 -1.80 6.87
CA GLY A 45 -7.08 -1.68 5.80
C GLY A 45 -7.65 -3.03 5.37
N VAL A 46 -6.80 -4.04 5.16
CA VAL A 46 -7.24 -5.41 4.82
C VAL A 46 -8.14 -6.01 5.91
N ARG A 47 -7.85 -5.77 7.19
CA ARG A 47 -8.67 -6.29 8.29
C ARG A 47 -10.01 -5.58 8.40
N VAL A 48 -10.01 -4.27 8.21
CA VAL A 48 -11.23 -3.44 8.24
C VAL A 48 -12.15 -3.84 7.09
N ALA A 49 -11.62 -3.95 5.86
CA ALA A 49 -12.38 -4.41 4.70
C ALA A 49 -13.02 -5.80 4.92
N LYS A 50 -12.24 -6.76 5.42
CA LYS A 50 -12.76 -8.10 5.79
C LYS A 50 -13.85 -8.05 6.85
N THR A 51 -13.84 -7.05 7.73
CA THR A 51 -14.86 -6.88 8.76
C THR A 51 -16.11 -6.22 8.19
N LEU A 52 -15.97 -5.29 7.25
CA LEU A 52 -17.08 -4.66 6.52
C LEU A 52 -17.88 -5.65 5.66
N ASP A 53 -17.19 -6.65 5.10
CA ASP A 53 -17.80 -7.72 4.29
C ASP A 53 -18.68 -8.67 5.11
N LYS A 54 -18.65 -8.56 6.45
CA LYS A 54 -19.48 -9.38 7.32
C LYS A 54 -20.96 -8.93 7.26
N PRO A 55 -21.90 -9.88 7.03
CA PRO A 55 -23.31 -9.55 6.90
C PRO A 55 -23.98 -9.18 8.24
N ASP A 56 -23.41 -9.61 9.36
CA ASP A 56 -23.92 -9.44 10.73
C ASP A 56 -23.40 -8.18 11.44
N LEU A 57 -22.71 -7.30 10.72
CA LEU A 57 -22.15 -6.07 11.27
C LEU A 57 -23.24 -5.02 11.54
N LEU A 58 -23.28 -4.49 12.77
CA LEU A 58 -24.17 -3.40 13.16
C LEU A 58 -23.94 -2.15 12.29
N ASP A 59 -25.02 -1.44 11.94
CA ASP A 59 -24.94 -0.26 11.05
C ASP A 59 -24.00 0.84 11.57
N ARG A 60 -23.99 1.04 12.90
CA ARG A 60 -23.07 1.97 13.56
C ARG A 60 -21.61 1.58 13.30
N ASP A 61 -21.28 0.30 13.46
CA ASP A 61 -19.93 -0.22 13.27
C ASP A 61 -19.56 -0.19 11.80
N ARG A 62 -20.51 -0.47 10.90
CA ARG A 62 -20.34 -0.34 9.44
C ARG A 62 -19.95 1.08 9.06
N ALA A 63 -20.67 2.09 9.55
CA ALA A 63 -20.35 3.49 9.26
C ALA A 63 -18.95 3.89 9.78
N GLN A 64 -18.59 3.43 10.98
CA GLN A 64 -17.26 3.69 11.56
C GLN A 64 -16.14 3.03 10.76
N LEU A 65 -16.29 1.75 10.40
CA LEU A 65 -15.30 1.03 9.62
C LEU A 65 -15.17 1.59 8.20
N THR A 66 -16.26 2.02 7.57
CA THR A 66 -16.20 2.69 6.26
C THR A 66 -15.39 4.00 6.33
N ARG A 67 -15.60 4.83 7.36
CA ARG A 67 -14.79 6.04 7.58
C ARG A 67 -13.32 5.69 7.76
N LEU A 68 -13.02 4.64 8.53
CA LEU A 68 -11.67 4.19 8.76
C LEU A 68 -10.98 3.69 7.48
N VAL A 69 -11.70 3.00 6.57
CA VAL A 69 -11.14 2.62 5.26
C VAL A 69 -10.77 3.85 4.43
N LEU A 70 -11.65 4.86 4.38
CA LEU A 70 -11.39 6.09 3.63
C LEU A 70 -10.20 6.87 4.20
N GLU A 71 -10.07 6.91 5.52
CA GLU A 71 -8.92 7.53 6.20
C GLU A 71 -7.61 6.80 5.87
N ILE A 72 -7.61 5.46 5.94
CA ILE A 72 -6.45 4.64 5.58
C ILE A 72 -6.06 4.85 4.12
N ALA A 73 -7.03 4.90 3.20
CA ALA A 73 -6.79 5.14 1.78
C ALA A 73 -6.15 6.51 1.55
N SER A 74 -6.69 7.56 2.17
CA SER A 74 -6.12 8.92 2.07
C SER A 74 -4.69 8.98 2.62
N GLU A 75 -4.40 8.27 3.71
CA GLU A 75 -3.05 8.29 4.29
C GLU A 75 -2.02 7.53 3.43
N LEU A 76 -2.45 6.46 2.75
CA LEU A 76 -1.62 5.77 1.77
C LEU A 76 -1.33 6.67 0.55
N GLU A 77 -2.34 7.41 0.06
CA GLU A 77 -2.15 8.37 -1.03
C GLU A 77 -1.13 9.46 -0.67
N LYS A 78 -1.14 9.96 0.58
CA LYS A 78 -0.13 10.91 1.05
C LYS A 78 1.27 10.32 1.05
N LEU A 79 1.43 9.08 1.54
CA LEU A 79 2.72 8.40 1.52
C LEU A 79 3.25 8.19 0.10
N ASP A 80 2.36 7.88 -0.84
CA ASP A 80 2.74 7.75 -2.25
C ASP A 80 3.13 9.11 -2.86
N ALA A 81 2.42 10.19 -2.50
CA ALA A 81 2.79 11.54 -2.90
C ALA A 81 4.15 11.99 -2.32
N GLU A 82 4.42 11.71 -1.05
CA GLU A 82 5.71 11.97 -0.38
C GLU A 82 6.86 11.23 -1.07
N ARG A 83 6.66 9.96 -1.43
CA ARG A 83 7.65 9.20 -2.20
C ARG A 83 7.90 9.78 -3.58
N ALA A 84 6.84 10.24 -4.26
CA ALA A 84 6.96 10.84 -5.57
C ALA A 84 7.71 12.18 -5.52
N THR A 85 7.50 13.00 -4.49
CA THR A 85 8.22 14.27 -4.30
C THR A 85 9.68 14.04 -3.91
N GLU A 86 9.98 13.07 -3.04
CA GLU A 86 11.35 12.67 -2.72
C GLU A 86 12.10 12.16 -3.96
N ALA A 87 11.47 11.28 -4.74
CA ALA A 87 12.06 10.76 -5.98
C ALA A 87 12.32 11.86 -7.02
N ARG A 88 11.43 12.86 -7.10
CA ARG A 88 11.60 14.03 -7.97
C ARG A 88 12.71 14.94 -7.47
N SER A 89 12.87 15.11 -6.16
CA SER A 89 13.90 15.97 -5.57
C SER A 89 15.31 15.40 -5.73
N LEU A 90 15.46 14.06 -5.68
CA LEU A 90 16.72 13.37 -5.97
C LEU A 90 17.21 13.53 -7.42
N HIS A 91 16.32 13.86 -8.36
CA HIS A 91 16.66 14.09 -9.77
C HIS A 91 17.09 15.54 -10.09
N VAL A 92 17.02 16.48 -9.14
CA VAL A 92 17.36 17.90 -9.38
C VAL A 92 18.81 18.23 -9.02
N VAL A 93 19.67 17.23 -8.81
CA VAL A 93 21.11 17.45 -8.60
C VAL A 93 21.87 17.13 -9.89
N ALA A 94 22.56 18.16 -10.40
CA ALA A 94 23.53 18.19 -11.50
C ALA A 94 22.98 18.47 -12.92
N GLU A 95 22.85 19.76 -13.23
CA GLU A 95 23.57 20.30 -14.38
C GLU A 95 24.41 21.48 -13.87
N ASP A 96 25.66 21.19 -13.52
CA ASP A 96 26.67 22.22 -13.25
C ASP A 96 26.93 22.90 -14.60
N GLN A 97 26.33 24.07 -14.82
CA GLN A 97 26.63 24.82 -16.03
C GLN A 97 28.12 25.18 -16.01
N PRO A 98 28.86 24.94 -17.10
CA PRO A 98 30.26 25.31 -17.15
C PRO A 98 30.38 26.82 -16.90
N PHE A 99 31.08 27.19 -15.83
CA PHE A 99 31.44 28.58 -15.54
C PHE A 99 32.26 29.13 -16.71
N ASP A 100 31.67 30.01 -17.51
CA ASP A 100 32.35 30.65 -18.63
C ASP A 100 33.17 31.84 -18.13
N ALA A 101 34.45 31.57 -17.84
CA ALA A 101 35.41 32.56 -17.39
C ALA A 101 35.73 33.65 -18.44
N LYS A 102 35.20 33.59 -19.66
CA LYS A 102 35.36 34.64 -20.68
C LYS A 102 34.40 35.82 -20.52
N ALA A 103 33.49 35.76 -19.55
CA ALA A 103 32.51 36.81 -19.30
C ALA A 103 32.98 37.89 -18.28
N ILE A 104 34.23 37.84 -17.80
CA ILE A 104 34.82 38.81 -16.86
C ILE A 104 36.07 39.43 -17.47
#